data_AF-A0A453HTN6-F1
#
_entry.id   AF-A0A453HTN6-F1
#
_cell.length_a   1.000
_cell.length_b   1.000
_cell.length_c   1.000
_cell.angle_alpha   90.00
_cell.angle_beta   90.00
_cell.angle_gamma   90.00
#
_symmetry.space_group_name_H-M   'P 1'
#
loop_
_entity.id
_entity.type
_entity.pdbx_description
1 polymer ?
#
loop_
_entity_poly.entity_id
_entity_poly.type
_entity_poly.pdbx_seq_one_letter_code
_entity_poly.pdbx_strand_id
1 'polypeptide(L)' 'GYERFKKAADAVKENGGAVLSGQDAFVLWDTYGYPIDLTEVMAVDFGLSVDMEGFNASMEEARQKARNARYKVV' A
#
# COMPACT_ATOMS: atom_id res chain seq x y z
N GLY A 1 4.93 -7.73 7.05
CA GLY A 1 5.06 -6.35 6.56
C GLY A 1 6.38 -6.14 5.85
N TYR A 2 7.48 -6.06 6.59
CA TYR A 2 8.80 -5.70 6.07
C TYR A 2 9.28 -6.49 4.82
N GLU A 3 9.25 -7.82 4.84
CA GLU A 3 9.68 -8.61 3.65
C GLU A 3 8.84 -8.32 2.41
N ARG A 4 7.54 -8.08 2.59
CA ARG A 4 6.64 -7.76 1.49
C ARG A 4 6.94 -6.38 0.91
N PHE A 5 7.20 -5.41 1.78
CA PHE A 5 7.66 -4.08 1.37
C PHE A 5 8.96 -4.18 0.57
N LYS A 6 9.97 -4.87 1.13
CA LYS A 6 11.27 -5.03 0.47
C LYS A 6 11.12 -5.66 -0.92
N LYS A 7 10.31 -6.71 -1.04
CA LYS A 7 10.04 -7.37 -2.33
C LYS A 7 9.37 -6.43 -3.34
N ALA A 8 8.42 -5.60 -2.91
CA ALA A 8 7.77 -4.63 -3.78
C ALA A 8 8.72 -3.49 -4.18
N ALA A 9 9.50 -2.99 -3.24
CA ALA A 9 10.53 -1.99 -3.46
C ALA A 9 11.62 -2.48 -4.45
N ASP A 10 12.09 -3.71 -4.29
CA ASP A 10 13.06 -4.33 -5.19
C ASP A 10 12.46 -4.48 -6.60
N ALA A 11 11.22 -4.95 -6.72
CA ALA A 11 10.54 -5.07 -8.01
C ALA A 11 10.37 -3.71 -8.73
N VAL A 12 10.08 -2.64 -7.99
CA VAL A 12 10.00 -1.28 -8.53
C VAL A 12 11.37 -0.84 -9.06
N LYS A 13 12.43 -1.06 -8.29
CA LYS A 13 13.81 -0.75 -8.71
C LYS A 13 14.26 -1.57 -9.91
N GLU A 14 13.92 -2.86 -9.97
CA GLU A 14 14.23 -3.74 -11.10
C GLU A 14 13.57 -3.25 -12.40
N ASN A 15 12.38 -2.66 -12.30
CA ASN A 15 11.69 -2.03 -13.43
C ASN A 15 12.19 -0.61 -13.74
N GLY A 16 13.23 -0.12 -13.05
CA GLY A 16 13.74 1.25 -13.17
C GLY A 16 12.79 2.32 -12.62
N GLY A 17 11.77 1.91 -11.87
CA GLY A 17 10.85 2.80 -11.19
C GLY A 17 11.41 3.31 -9.87
N ALA A 18 10.85 4.42 -9.40
CA ALA A 18 11.19 5.02 -8.11
C ALA A 18 9.97 5.17 -7.19
N VAL A 19 8.81 4.62 -7.57
CA VAL A 19 7.54 4.83 -6.86
C VAL A 19 6.90 3.48 -6.54
N LEU A 20 6.70 3.21 -5.26
CA LEU A 20 5.91 2.10 -4.75
C LEU A 20 4.43 2.36 -5.02
N SER A 21 3.74 1.41 -5.64
CA SER A 21 2.33 1.56 -5.95
C SER A 21 1.49 1.73 -4.68
N GLY A 22 0.48 2.59 -4.74
CA GLY A 22 -0.44 2.79 -3.63
C GLY A 22 -1.21 1.52 -3.28
N GLN A 23 -1.35 0.60 -4.24
CA GLN A 23 -1.96 -0.71 -4.05
C GLN A 23 -1.08 -1.64 -3.20
N ASP A 24 0.24 -1.67 -3.42
CA ASP A 24 1.18 -2.42 -2.57
C ASP A 24 1.22 -1.85 -1.15
N ALA A 25 1.23 -0.52 -1.03
CA ALA A 25 1.13 0.17 0.25
C ALA A 25 -0.21 -0.13 0.96
N PHE A 26 -1.31 -0.21 0.21
CA PHE A 26 -2.61 -0.58 0.73
C PHE A 26 -2.63 -2.00 1.25
N VAL A 27 -2.05 -2.96 0.53
CA VAL A 27 -1.95 -4.36 0.98
C VAL A 27 -1.10 -4.46 2.26
N LEU A 28 0.00 -3.72 2.35
CA LEU A 28 0.82 -3.65 3.56
C LEU A 28 0.00 -3.16 4.76
N TRP A 29 -0.83 -2.14 4.57
CA TRP A 29 -1.68 -1.58 5.60
C TRP A 29 -2.88 -2.48 5.97
N ASP A 30 -3.66 -2.90 4.99
CA ASP A 30 -4.91 -3.66 5.16
C ASP A 30 -4.65 -5.12 5.56
N THR A 31 -3.74 -5.81 4.86
CA THR A 31 -3.48 -7.24 5.09
C THR A 31 -2.45 -7.48 6.18
N TYR A 32 -1.37 -6.69 6.20
CA TYR A 32 -0.26 -6.90 7.14
C TYR A 32 -0.30 -5.96 8.36
N GLY A 33 -1.30 -5.07 8.45
CA GLY A 33 -1.42 -4.11 9.56
C GLY A 33 -0.25 -3.13 9.64
N TYR A 34 0.46 -2.92 8.54
CA TYR A 34 1.70 -2.17 8.51
C TYR A 34 1.41 -0.67 8.31
N PRO A 35 1.92 0.23 9.15
CA PRO A 35 1.61 1.65 9.04
C PRO A 35 2.06 2.21 7.70
N ILE A 36 1.21 3.03 7.07
CA ILE A 36 1.57 3.76 5.85
C ILE A 36 2.74 4.71 6.13
N ASP A 37 2.77 5.36 7.30
CA ASP A 37 3.86 6.25 7.73
C ASP A 37 5.21 5.52 7.72
N LEU A 38 5.24 4.28 8.21
CA LEU A 38 6.46 3.47 8.24
C LEU A 38 6.87 3.00 6.84
N THR A 39 5.87 2.72 6.00
CA THR A 39 6.09 2.37 4.58
C THR A 39 6.67 3.55 3.80
N GLU A 40 6.21 4.78 4.09
CA GLU A 40 6.72 6.02 3.50
C GLU A 40 8.17 6.29 3.92
N VAL A 41 8.46 6.21 5.23
CA VAL A 41 9.82 6.39 5.77
C VAL A 41 10.79 5.38 5.15
N MET A 42 10.39 4.11 5.06
CA MET A 42 11.22 3.09 4.43
C MET A 42 11.35 3.27 2.92
N ALA A 43 10.30 3.68 2.21
CA ALA A 43 10.40 3.97 0.79
C ALA A 43 11.48 5.04 0.57
N VAL A 44 11.41 6.15 1.32
CA VAL A 44 12.38 7.24 1.22
C VAL A 44 13.81 6.77 1.53
N ASP A 45 14.00 5.95 2.57
CA ASP A 45 15.31 5.37 2.91
C ASP A 45 15.87 4.46 1.79
N PHE A 46 14.98 3.78 1.08
CA PHE A 46 15.32 2.98 -0.10
C PHE A 46 15.48 3.82 -1.37
N GLY A 47 15.32 5.15 -1.33
CA GLY A 47 15.35 6.00 -2.53
C GLY A 47 14.12 5.84 -3.42
N LEU A 48 13.00 5.44 -2.82
CA LEU A 48 11.68 5.29 -3.44
C LEU A 48 10.71 6.29 -2.79
N SER A 49 9.59 6.55 -3.45
CA SER A 49 8.43 7.23 -2.87
C SER A 49 7.23 6.29 -2.85
N VAL A 50 6.23 6.58 -2.03
CA VAL A 50 4.96 5.85 -2.04
C VAL A 50 3.93 6.67 -2.81
N ASP A 51 3.19 6.02 -3.71
CA ASP A 51 2.04 6.63 -4.37
C ASP A 51 0.86 6.74 -3.39
N MET A 52 0.81 7.88 -2.70
CA MET A 52 -0.24 8.22 -1.76
C MET A 52 -1.61 8.44 -2.42
N GLU A 53 -1.64 8.88 -3.69
CA GLU A 53 -2.89 9.04 -4.43
C GLU A 53 -3.53 7.68 -4.71
N GLY A 54 -2.75 6.72 -5.21
CA GLY A 54 -3.20 5.35 -5.43
C GLY A 54 -3.58 4.64 -4.13
N PHE A 55 -2.90 4.95 -3.02
CA PHE A 55 -3.23 4.40 -1.71
C PHE A 55 -4.59 4.93 -1.24
N ASN A 56 -4.80 6.25 -1.32
CA ASN A 56 -6.06 6.87 -0.90
C ASN A 56 -7.24 6.39 -1.76
N ALA A 57 -7.03 6.23 -3.07
CA ALA A 57 -8.04 5.65 -3.97
C ALA A 57 -8.40 4.21 -3.56
N SER A 58 -7.40 3.37 -3.28
CA SER A 58 -7.61 2.00 -2.79
C SER A 58 -8.33 1.97 -1.45
N MET A 59 -8.02 2.91 -0.56
CA MET A 59 -8.67 3.06 0.74
C MET A 59 -10.13 3.48 0.59
N GLU A 60 -10.44 4.38 -0.34
CA GLU A 60 -11.79 4.82 -0.63
C GLU A 60 -12.64 3.70 -1.23
N GLU A 61 -12.10 2.93 -2.17
CA GLU A 61 -12.73 1.71 -2.71
C GLU A 61 -12.98 0.66 -1.63
N ALA A 62 -11.98 0.39 -0.78
CA ALA A 62 -12.10 -0.55 0.33
C ALA A 62 -13.16 -0.09 1.32
N ARG A 63 -13.23 1.22 1.61
CA ARG A 63 -14.26 1.81 2.47
C ARG A 63 -15.65 1.70 1.85
N GLN A 64 -15.78 1.90 0.54
CA GLN A 64 -17.04 1.66 -0.18
C GLN A 64 -17.46 0.18 -0.12
N LYS A 65 -16.53 -0.76 -0.33
CA LYS A 65 -16.79 -2.21 -0.19
C LYS A 65 -17.16 -2.60 1.23
N ALA A 66 -16.46 -2.10 2.25
CA ALA A 66 -16.75 -2.40 3.65
C ALA A 66 -18.15 -1.91 4.08
N ARG A 67 -18.59 -0.76 3.55
CA ARG A 67 -19.97 -0.26 3.74
C ARG A 67 -21.01 -1.20 3.12
N ASN A 68 -20.75 -1.73 1.92
CA ASN A 68 -21.65 -2.71 1.29
C ASN A 68 -21.58 -4.10 1.94
N ALA A 69 -20.42 -4.49 2.48
CA ALA A 69 -20.23 -5.79 3.13
C ALA A 69 -20.99 -5.88 4.48
N ARG A 70 -21.11 -4.77 5.22
CA ARG A 70 -21.94 -4.71 6.44
C ARG A 70 -23.44 -4.88 6.20
N TYR A 71 -23.92 -4.74 4.97
CA TYR A 71 -25.35 -4.83 4.65
C TYR A 71 -25.82 -6.24 4.26
N LYS A 72 -24.91 -7.22 4.16
CA LYS A 72 -25.25 -8.61 3.81
C LYS A 72 -25.06 -9.55 5.01
N VAL A 73 -25.70 -9.19 6.12
CA VAL A 73 -26.04 -10.12 7.21
C VAL A 73 -27.49 -9.79 7.61
N VAL A 74 -28.44 -10.24 6.80
CA VAL A 74 -29.86 -10.38 7.14
C VAL A 74 -30.30 -11.74 6.67
#